data_AF-A0A967PW28-F1
#
_entry.id   AF-A0A967PW28-F1
#
_cell.length_a   1.000
_cell.length_b   1.000
_cell.length_c   1.000
_cell.angle_alpha   90.00
_cell.angle_beta   90.00
_cell.angle_gamma   90.00
#
_symmetry.space_group_name_H-M   'P 1'
#
loop_
_entity.id
_entity.type
_entity.pdbx_description
1 polymer ?
#
loop_
_entity_poly.entity_id
_entity_poly.type
_entity_poly.pdbx_seq_one_letter_code
_entity_poly.pdbx_strand_id
1 'polypeptide(L)' 'MPEFTLSPIDWVIVVGYFLFIIWRGFSYVKQHEDAEEYFLAGRSLAWPLIGLSLYASNMSS' A
#
# COMPACT_ATOMS: atom_id res chain seq x y z
N MET A 1 -7.57 8.33 -31.69
CA MET A 1 -7.46 8.14 -30.23
C MET A 1 -7.15 6.67 -30.03
N PRO A 2 -6.07 6.27 -29.33
CA PRO A 2 -5.81 4.85 -29.11
C PRO A 2 -6.98 4.23 -28.33
N GLU A 3 -7.50 3.11 -28.83
CA GLU A 3 -8.51 2.32 -28.11
C GLU A 3 -7.81 1.51 -27.03
N PHE A 4 -7.87 1.98 -25.79
CA PHE A 4 -7.39 1.23 -24.63
C PHE A 4 -8.43 0.19 -24.24
N THR A 5 -8.34 -1.00 -24.84
CA THR A 5 -9.13 -2.15 -24.41
C THR A 5 -8.38 -2.87 -23.31
N LEU A 6 -8.91 -2.81 -22.09
CA LEU A 6 -8.39 -3.59 -20.97
C LEU A 6 -8.64 -5.07 -21.25
N SER A 7 -7.56 -5.84 -21.31
CA SER A 7 -7.65 -7.27 -21.47
C SER A 7 -8.10 -7.93 -20.17
N PRO A 8 -8.62 -9.17 -20.22
CA PRO A 8 -8.97 -9.91 -19.00
C PRO A 8 -7.78 -10.07 -18.03
N ILE A 9 -6.55 -10.16 -18.53
CA ILE A 9 -5.36 -10.30 -17.68
C ILE A 9 -5.07 -9.01 -16.89
N ASP A 10 -5.34 -7.84 -17.45
CA ASP A 10 -5.17 -6.55 -16.75
C ASP A 10 -6.09 -6.49 -15.52
N TRP A 11 -7.34 -6.94 -15.68
CA TRP A 11 -8.30 -7.02 -14.58
C TRP A 11 -7.87 -8.01 -13.49
N VAL A 12 -7.32 -9.17 -13.87
CA VAL A 12 -6.79 -10.13 -12.90
C VAL A 12 -5.64 -9.53 -12.10
N ILE A 13 -4.73 -8.80 -12.74
CA ILE A 13 -3.61 -8.13 -12.07
C ILE A 13 -4.12 -7.09 -11.08
N VAL A 14 -5.06 -6.24 -11.50
CA VAL A 14 -5.65 -5.20 -10.65
C VAL A 14 -6.35 -5.81 -9.44
N VAL A 15 -7.25 -6.79 -9.65
CA VAL A 15 -7.98 -7.45 -8.55
C VAL A 15 -7.02 -8.19 -7.62
N GLY A 16 -6.04 -8.91 -8.19
CA GLY A 16 -5.03 -9.63 -7.41
C GLY A 16 -4.19 -8.69 -6.53
N TYR A 17 -3.81 -7.52 -7.05
CA TYR A 17 -3.10 -6.50 -6.29
C TYR A 17 -3.91 -5.99 -5.09
N PHE A 18 -5.19 -5.63 -5.30
CA PHE A 18 -6.06 -5.18 -4.21
C PHE A 18 -6.28 -6.26 -3.15
N LEU A 19 -6.55 -7.50 -3.56
CA LEU A 19 -6.71 -8.63 -2.63
C LEU A 19 -5.45 -8.85 -1.81
N PHE A 20 -4.28 -8.78 -2.44
CA PHE A 20 -3.00 -8.93 -1.74
C PHE A 20 -2.78 -7.84 -0.69
N ILE A 21 -3.03 -6.56 -1.04
CA ILE A 21 -2.90 -5.45 -0.09
C ILE A 21 -3.88 -5.59 1.08
N ILE A 22 -5.15 -5.92 0.80
CA ILE A 22 -6.17 -6.10 1.84
C ILE A 22 -5.79 -7.25 2.77
N TRP A 23 -5.35 -8.39 2.21
CA TRP A 23 -4.91 -9.55 2.98
C TRP A 23 -3.72 -9.22 3.89
N ARG A 24 -2.73 -8.50 3.36
CA ARG A 24 -1.60 -7.97 4.16
C ARG A 24 -2.11 -7.03 5.26
N GLY A 25 -3.00 -6.09 4.93
CA GLY A 25 -3.56 -5.12 5.88
C GLY A 25 -4.28 -5.79 7.06
N PHE A 26 -5.14 -6.77 6.81
CA PHE A 26 -5.84 -7.51 7.87
C PHE A 26 -4.89 -8.26 8.82
N SER A 27 -3.72 -8.68 8.34
CA SER A 27 -2.72 -9.37 9.17
C SER A 27 -2.12 -8.45 10.25
N TYR A 28 -2.16 -7.12 10.07
CA TYR A 28 -1.60 -6.13 11.01
C TYR A 28 -2.64 -5.47 11.91
N VAL A 29 -3.94 -5.78 11.76
CA VAL A 29 -5.04 -5.11 12.48
C VAL A 29 -5.05 -5.37 14.00
N LYS A 30 -4.42 -6.45 14.48
CA LYS A 30 -4.53 -6.88 15.89
C LYS A 30 -3.44 -6.38 16.86
N GLN A 31 -2.51 -5.51 16.43
CA GLN A 31 -1.25 -5.28 17.18
C GLN A 31 -0.92 -3.83 17.55
N HIS A 32 -1.87 -2.90 17.66
CA HIS A 32 -1.52 -1.50 17.94
C HIS A 32 -2.35 -0.94 19.10
N GLU A 33 -1.77 -0.97 20.30
CA GLU A 33 -2.36 -0.35 21.51
C GLU A 33 -1.77 1.04 21.79
N ASP A 34 -0.64 1.39 21.18
CA ASP A 34 0.08 2.65 21.42
C ASP A 34 0.29 3.49 20.14
N ALA A 35 0.24 4.81 20.28
CA ALA A 35 0.42 5.76 19.18
C ALA A 35 1.82 5.67 18.57
N GLU A 36 2.85 5.39 19.38
CA GLU A 36 4.22 5.19 18.90
C GLU A 36 4.31 4.02 17.92
N GLU A 37 3.60 2.92 18.19
CA GLU A 37 3.61 1.73 17.34
C GLU A 37 2.88 2.00 16.01
N TYR A 38 1.78 2.75 16.05
CA TYR A 38 1.03 3.15 14.87
C TYR A 38 1.77 4.15 13.96
N PHE A 39 2.51 5.12 14.53
CA PHE A 39 3.20 6.16 13.76
C PHE A 39 4.65 5.82 13.40
N LEU A 40 5.38 5.10 14.26
CA LEU A 40 6.80 4.79 14.07
C LEU A 40 7.07 3.31 13.74
N ALA A 41 6.01 2.47 13.65
CA ALA A 41 6.15 1.02 13.52
C ALA A 41 7.12 0.45 14.58
N GLY A 42 7.06 0.98 15.81
CA GLY A 42 7.99 0.60 16.89
C GLY A 42 9.45 0.94 16.58
N ARG A 43 9.70 2.02 15.83
CA ARG A 43 11.04 2.46 15.35
C ARG A 43 11.71 1.52 14.35
N SER A 44 10.96 0.57 13.79
CA SER A 44 11.46 -0.39 12.78
C SER A 44 11.42 0.15 11.35
N LEU A 45 10.71 1.26 11.11
CA LEU A 45 10.53 1.82 9.78
C LEU A 45 11.83 2.46 9.27
N ALA A 46 12.44 1.86 8.25
CA ALA A 46 13.67 2.37 7.67
C ALA A 46 13.47 3.75 7.03
N TRP A 47 14.42 4.66 7.23
CA TRP A 47 14.35 6.05 6.73
C TRP A 47 14.03 6.20 5.22
N PRO A 48 14.47 5.31 4.30
CA PRO A 48 14.11 5.44 2.89
C PRO A 48 12.63 5.15 2.63
N LEU A 49 12.02 4.25 3.41
CA LEU A 49 10.61 3.88 3.27
C LEU A 49 9.69 5.07 3.64
N ILE A 50 10.10 5.86 4.63
CA ILE A 50 9.41 7.11 5.01
C ILE A 50 9.43 8.09 3.84
N GLY A 51 10.61 8.33 3.25
CA GLY A 51 10.77 9.23 2.11
C GLY A 51 9.96 8.81 0.88
N LEU A 52 9.95 7.51 0.56
CA LEU A 52 9.15 6.95 -0.53
C LEU A 52 7.65 7.11 -0.29
N SER A 53 7.19 6.89 0.94
CA SER A 53 5.77 7.04 1.31
C SER A 53 5.30 8.48 1.19
N LEU A 54 6.13 9.44 1.63
CA LEU A 54 5.86 10.87 1.47
C LEU A 54 5.87 11.28 -0.01
N TYR A 55 6.83 10.81 -0.79
CA TYR A 55 6.89 11.09 -2.23
C TYR A 55 5.65 10.56 -2.96
N ALA A 56 5.26 9.31 -2.72
CA ALA A 56 4.06 8.71 -3.30
C ALA A 56 2.79 9.48 -2.91
N SER A 57 2.67 9.94 -1.65
CA SER A 57 1.53 10.71 -1.17
C SER A 57 1.43 12.11 -1.82
N ASN A 58 2.58 12.73 -2.11
CA ASN A 58 2.63 14.03 -2.79
C ASN A 58 2.45 13.91 -4.31
N MET A 59 2.71 12.74 -4.90
CA MET A 59 2.47 12.44 -6.32
C MET A 59 1.03 12.02 -6.60
N SER A 60 0.06 12.70 -5.99
CA SER A 60 -1.34 12.51 -6.37
C SER A 60 -1.59 13.21 -7.71
N SER A 61 -2.03 12.45 -8.71
CA SER A 61 -2.44 12.96 -10.03
C SER A 61 -3.95 13.12 -10.12
#